data_AF-A0A945K273-F1
#
_entry.id   AF-A0A945K273-F1
#
_cell.length_a   1.000
_cell.length_b   1.000
_cell.length_c   1.000
_cell.angle_alpha   90.00
_cell.angle_beta   90.00
_cell.angle_gamma   90.00
#
_symmetry.space_group_name_H-M   'P 1'
#
loop_
_entity.id
_entity.type
_entity.pdbx_description
1 polymer ?
#
loop_
_entity_poly.entity_id
_entity_poly.type
_entity_poly.pdbx_seq_one_letter_code
_entity_poly.pdbx_strand_id
1 'polypeptide(L)'
;MLLTLIRREIVGNVLSFRFLVTFLLFFGLVLVSVFVMTTDYQDRSRAYEASLAGHRESLDKIGAAGDANQVADELFLNQGIYGDRRPQDLGVFVDGLAAVVPTQVHTAQFNARTIDEQRYRNPVLALFDSPDLGYVVNIVVSLLALMFVFDAICGEKERGTLKIVLANAVPRDSIILGKWIGGFVSLTAPFLVSLAAESATCI
;
A
#
# COMPACT_ATOMS: atom_id res chain seq x y z
N MET A 1 -26.75 -25.19 10.52
CA MET A 1 -25.77 -26.17 9.99
C MET A 1 -24.54 -25.44 9.43
N LEU A 2 -24.67 -24.68 8.33
CA LEU A 2 -23.55 -23.92 7.73
C LEU A 2 -22.83 -22.99 8.73
N LEU A 3 -23.59 -22.16 9.45
CA LEU A 3 -23.04 -21.19 10.41
C LEU A 3 -22.32 -21.85 11.59
N THR A 4 -22.79 -23.04 12.00
CA THR A 4 -22.13 -23.86 13.03
C THR A 4 -20.79 -24.40 12.54
N LEU A 5 -20.72 -24.78 11.26
CA LEU A 5 -19.51 -25.23 10.60
C LEU A 5 -18.48 -24.09 10.49
N ILE A 6 -18.94 -22.91 10.05
CA ILE A 6 -18.12 -21.69 9.97
C ILE A 6 -17.58 -21.32 11.35
N ARG A 7 -18.42 -21.30 12.39
CA ARG A 7 -17.98 -20.99 13.76
C ARG A 7 -16.93 -21.97 14.26
N ARG A 8 -17.13 -23.28 14.02
CA ARG A 8 -16.13 -24.31 14.37
C ARG A 8 -14.80 -24.04 13.68
N GLU A 9 -14.83 -23.72 12.39
CA GLU A 9 -13.62 -23.46 11.61
C GLU A 9 -12.89 -22.21 12.11
N ILE A 10 -13.61 -21.10 12.32
CA ILE A 10 -13.05 -19.85 12.84
C ILE A 10 -12.44 -20.06 14.21
N VAL A 11 -13.16 -20.70 15.14
CA VAL A 11 -12.62 -20.97 16.49
C VAL A 11 -11.38 -21.85 16.41
N GLY A 12 -11.39 -22.89 15.57
CA GLY A 12 -10.23 -23.76 15.37
C GLY A 12 -9.02 -23.03 14.80
N ASN A 13 -9.23 -22.09 13.90
CA ASN A 13 -8.14 -21.30 13.32
C ASN A 13 -7.64 -20.21 14.27
N VAL A 14 -8.53 -19.47 14.92
CA VAL A 14 -8.17 -18.35 15.82
C VAL A 14 -7.44 -18.83 17.07
N LEU A 15 -7.81 -20.00 17.62
CA LEU A 15 -7.10 -20.63 18.74
C LEU A 15 -5.80 -21.35 18.32
N SER A 16 -5.49 -21.38 17.02
CA SER A 16 -4.26 -22.00 16.53
C SER A 16 -3.05 -21.12 16.83
N PHE A 17 -1.92 -21.74 17.21
CA PHE A 17 -0.64 -21.05 17.30
C PHE A 17 -0.27 -20.30 16.01
N ARG A 18 -0.72 -20.82 14.87
CA ARG A 18 -0.52 -20.19 13.55
C ARG A 18 -1.13 -18.80 13.47
N PHE A 19 -2.32 -18.61 14.04
CA PHE A 19 -3.01 -17.31 14.04
C PHE A 19 -2.20 -16.27 14.79
N LEU A 20 -1.62 -16.64 15.95
CA LEU A 20 -0.75 -15.76 16.71
C LEU A 20 0.49 -15.36 15.90
N VAL A 21 1.15 -16.32 15.24
CA VAL A 21 2.32 -16.04 14.40
C VAL A 21 1.96 -15.11 13.24
N THR A 22 0.85 -15.37 12.54
CA THR A 22 0.40 -14.49 11.44
C THR A 22 -0.02 -13.12 11.92
N PHE A 23 -0.63 -13.02 13.10
CA PHE A 23 -0.99 -11.74 13.70
C PHE A 23 0.25 -10.92 14.04
N LEU A 24 1.25 -11.50 14.71
CA LEU A 24 2.50 -10.81 15.03
C LEU A 24 3.27 -10.41 13.76
N LEU A 25 3.27 -11.27 12.75
CA LEU A 25 3.87 -10.99 11.46
C LEU A 25 3.19 -9.79 10.78
N PHE A 26 1.85 -9.80 10.66
CA PHE A 26 1.11 -8.68 10.09
C PHE A 26 1.29 -7.40 10.88
N PHE A 27 1.19 -7.47 12.20
CA PHE A 27 1.36 -6.31 13.06
C PHE A 27 2.75 -5.69 12.89
N GLY A 28 3.81 -6.50 12.87
CA GLY A 28 5.18 -6.03 12.66
C GLY A 28 5.40 -5.44 11.26
N LEU A 29 4.93 -6.11 10.20
CA LEU A 29 5.07 -5.64 8.83
C LEU A 29 4.32 -4.34 8.58
N VAL A 30 3.08 -4.24 9.06
CA VAL A 30 2.27 -3.04 8.94
C VAL A 30 2.92 -1.89 9.69
N LEU A 31 3.36 -2.10 10.93
CA LEU A 31 4.03 -1.05 11.73
C LEU A 31 5.30 -0.53 11.04
N VAL A 32 6.15 -1.42 10.51
CA VAL A 32 7.35 -1.02 9.76
C VAL A 32 6.97 -0.28 8.48
N SER A 33 6.00 -0.78 7.72
CA SER A 33 5.55 -0.16 6.47
C SER A 33 5.08 1.28 6.71
N VAL A 34 4.27 1.49 7.74
CA VAL A 34 3.70 2.80 8.10
C VAL A 34 4.75 3.76 8.61
N PHE A 35 5.70 3.26 9.40
CA PHE A 35 6.82 4.06 9.86
C PHE A 35 7.62 4.59 8.67
N VAL A 36 7.98 3.71 7.72
CA VAL A 36 8.69 4.10 6.49
C VAL A 36 7.86 5.07 5.66
N MET A 37 6.57 4.78 5.48
CA MET A 37 5.70 5.59 4.63
C MET A 37 5.41 6.98 5.21
N THR A 38 5.29 7.09 6.53
CA THR A 38 5.12 8.38 7.21
C THR A 38 6.36 9.24 7.04
N THR A 39 7.55 8.65 7.16
CA THR A 39 8.81 9.39 6.93
C THR A 39 8.94 9.85 5.49
N ASP A 40 8.63 8.98 4.53
CA ASP A 40 8.71 9.33 3.10
C ASP A 40 7.67 10.38 2.71
N TYR A 41 6.45 10.30 3.26
CA TYR A 41 5.42 11.32 3.05
C TYR A 41 5.84 12.69 3.57
N GLN A 42 6.45 12.76 4.76
CA GLN A 42 6.96 14.02 5.32
C GLN A 42 8.06 14.62 4.44
N ASP A 43 8.97 13.78 3.94
CA ASP A 43 10.04 14.23 3.04
C ASP A 43 9.48 14.74 1.71
N ARG A 44 8.50 14.04 1.13
CA ARG A 44 7.80 14.50 -0.09
C ARG A 44 7.07 15.81 0.13
N SER A 45 6.41 16.00 1.27
CA SER A 45 5.71 17.24 1.58
C SER A 45 6.67 18.43 1.73
N ARG A 46 7.82 18.22 2.39
CA ARG A 46 8.85 19.26 2.50
C ARG A 46 9.48 19.61 1.16
N ALA A 47 9.74 18.61 0.32
CA ALA A 47 10.25 18.81 -1.03
C ALA A 47 9.27 19.60 -1.89
N TYR A 48 7.97 19.28 -1.81
CA TYR A 48 6.91 20.02 -2.49
C TYR A 48 6.86 21.49 -2.05
N GLU A 49 6.92 21.78 -0.75
CA GLU A 49 6.92 23.16 -0.24
C GLU A 49 8.17 23.94 -0.68
N ALA A 50 9.34 23.30 -0.64
CA ALA A 50 10.60 23.90 -1.08
C ALA A 50 10.60 24.20 -2.59
N SER A 51 10.08 23.27 -3.41
CA SER A 51 9.91 23.45 -4.85
C SER A 51 8.97 24.62 -5.16
N LEU A 52 7.81 24.65 -4.51
CA LEU A 52 6.82 25.71 -4.71
C LEU A 52 7.37 27.09 -4.35
N ALA A 53 8.14 27.20 -3.26
CA ALA A 53 8.79 28.44 -2.87
C ALA A 53 9.83 28.89 -3.91
N GLY A 54 10.66 27.98 -4.41
CA GLY A 54 11.66 28.27 -5.45
C GLY A 54 11.03 28.69 -6.78
N HIS A 55 9.95 28.02 -7.21
CA HIS A 55 9.21 28.40 -8.41
C HIS A 55 8.52 29.75 -8.24
N ARG A 56 7.94 30.03 -7.07
CA ARG A 56 7.31 31.33 -6.79
C ARG A 56 8.31 32.48 -6.81
N GLU A 57 9.47 32.31 -6.19
CA GLU A 57 10.54 33.32 -6.24
C GLU A 57 11.01 33.57 -7.67
N SER A 58 11.10 32.52 -8.50
CA SER A 58 11.46 32.64 -9.91
C SER A 58 10.41 33.44 -10.70
N LEU A 59 9.12 33.17 -10.45
CA LEU A 59 8.02 33.93 -11.07
C LEU A 59 7.98 35.40 -10.62
N ASP A 60 8.24 35.69 -9.34
CA ASP A 60 8.28 37.06 -8.83
C ASP A 60 9.42 37.88 -9.45
N LYS A 61 10.59 37.26 -9.69
CA LYS A 61 11.72 37.90 -10.40
C LYS A 61 11.37 38.26 -11.84
N ILE A 62 10.67 37.38 -12.55
CA ILE A 62 10.22 37.65 -13.92
C ILE A 62 9.13 38.73 -13.91
N GLY A 63 8.14 38.64 -13.02
CA GLY A 63 7.05 39.62 -12.91
C GLY A 63 7.49 41.03 -12.52
N ALA A 64 8.65 41.17 -11.86
CA ALA A 64 9.25 42.46 -11.54
C ALA A 64 9.85 43.18 -12.77
N ALA A 65 10.12 42.47 -13.87
CA ALA A 65 10.40 43.07 -15.16
C ALA A 65 9.09 43.59 -15.73
N GLY A 66 8.77 44.87 -15.51
CA GLY A 66 7.45 45.47 -15.78
C GLY A 66 6.97 45.53 -17.25
N ASP A 67 7.55 44.74 -18.17
CA ASP A 67 7.17 44.67 -19.58
C ASP A 67 6.53 43.31 -19.92
N ALA A 68 5.23 43.33 -20.23
CA ALA A 68 4.42 42.12 -20.43
C ALA A 68 4.92 41.20 -21.56
N ASN A 69 5.56 41.77 -22.58
CA ASN A 69 6.10 40.99 -23.70
C ASN A 69 7.40 40.27 -23.31
N GLN A 70 8.23 40.88 -22.46
CA GLN A 70 9.47 40.26 -21.98
C GLN A 70 9.17 39.14 -20.97
N VAL A 71 8.16 39.35 -20.13
CA VAL A 71 7.64 38.32 -19.20
C VAL A 71 7.11 37.10 -19.97
N ALA A 72 6.34 37.33 -21.03
CA ALA A 72 5.83 36.25 -21.87
C ALA A 72 6.98 35.50 -22.57
N ASP A 73 7.94 36.22 -23.16
CA ASP A 73 9.08 35.61 -23.84
C ASP A 73 9.94 34.77 -22.87
N GLU A 74 10.18 35.28 -21.66
CA GLU A 74 10.97 34.61 -20.65
C GLU A 74 10.26 33.38 -20.07
N LEU A 75 8.94 33.44 -19.84
CA LEU A 75 8.12 32.31 -19.37
C LEU A 75 7.95 31.22 -20.44
N PHE A 76 7.71 31.58 -21.70
CA PHE A 76 7.40 30.60 -22.74
C PHE A 76 8.63 30.08 -23.49
N LEU A 77 9.65 30.92 -23.71
CA LEU A 77 10.82 30.56 -24.53
C LEU A 77 12.03 30.13 -23.72
N ASN A 78 12.26 30.69 -22.52
CA ASN A 78 13.54 30.53 -21.82
C ASN A 78 13.43 29.69 -20.54
N GLN A 79 12.58 30.08 -19.58
CA GLN A 79 12.48 29.43 -18.27
C GLN A 79 11.38 28.36 -18.20
N GLY A 80 10.31 28.46 -18.98
CA GLY A 80 9.17 27.53 -18.92
C GLY A 80 8.32 27.69 -17.65
N ILE A 81 7.21 26.95 -17.60
CA ILE A 81 6.32 26.88 -16.43
C ILE A 81 6.49 25.51 -15.78
N TYR A 82 6.74 25.50 -14.47
CA TYR A 82 6.79 24.30 -13.66
C TYR A 82 5.41 24.01 -13.08
N GLY A 83 4.89 22.82 -13.37
CA GLY A 83 3.70 22.26 -12.73
C GLY A 83 4.13 21.29 -11.63
N ASP A 84 4.02 21.73 -10.38
CA ASP A 84 4.33 20.88 -9.22
C ASP A 84 3.09 20.08 -8.79
N ARG A 85 3.23 18.76 -8.72
CA ARG A 85 2.16 17.87 -8.26
C ARG A 85 2.15 17.82 -6.73
N ARG A 86 0.97 17.98 -6.13
CA ARG A 86 0.79 17.78 -4.68
C ARG A 86 1.03 16.32 -4.29
N PRO A 87 1.66 16.06 -3.13
CA PRO A 87 1.72 14.72 -2.57
C PRO A 87 0.30 14.19 -2.32
N GLN A 88 0.09 12.88 -2.50
CA GLN A 88 -1.22 12.26 -2.34
C GLN A 88 -1.48 12.01 -0.84
N ASP A 89 -2.64 12.43 -0.33
CA ASP A 89 -2.97 12.25 1.09
C ASP A 89 -3.03 10.77 1.51
N LEU A 90 -3.46 9.88 0.60
CA LEU A 90 -3.46 8.43 0.80
C LEU A 90 -2.08 7.78 0.60
N GLY A 91 -1.07 8.56 0.20
CA GLY A 91 0.32 8.14 0.05
C GLY A 91 0.97 7.73 1.38
N VAL A 92 0.34 8.02 2.52
CA VAL A 92 0.76 7.51 3.84
C VAL A 92 0.54 6.00 3.98
N PHE A 93 -0.32 5.40 3.15
CA PHE A 93 -0.60 3.96 3.18
C PHE A 93 -0.09 3.23 1.94
N VAL A 94 -0.35 3.80 0.75
CA VAL A 94 -0.04 3.15 -0.54
C VAL A 94 0.46 4.19 -1.53
N ASP A 95 1.61 3.94 -2.13
CA ASP A 95 2.21 4.85 -3.10
C ASP A 95 1.53 4.77 -4.47
N GLY A 96 1.13 3.56 -4.87
CA GLY A 96 0.40 3.32 -6.12
C GLY A 96 1.15 3.88 -7.33
N LEU A 97 0.51 4.81 -8.05
CA LEU A 97 1.11 5.46 -9.23
C LEU A 97 2.10 6.57 -8.89
N ALA A 98 2.26 6.93 -7.62
CA ALA A 98 3.20 7.98 -7.21
C ALA A 98 4.64 7.66 -7.62
N ALA A 99 5.03 6.39 -7.59
CA ALA A 99 6.37 5.94 -7.95
C ALA A 99 6.72 6.08 -9.45
N VAL A 100 5.71 6.18 -10.32
CA VAL A 100 5.91 6.18 -11.79
C VAL A 100 5.60 7.55 -12.40
N VAL A 101 4.76 8.33 -11.74
CA VAL A 101 4.32 9.63 -12.26
C VAL A 101 5.30 10.72 -11.80
N PRO A 102 5.76 11.60 -12.71
CA PRO A 102 6.72 12.65 -12.35
C PRO A 102 6.15 13.62 -11.32
N THR A 103 6.99 14.03 -10.37
CA THR A 103 6.66 15.00 -9.33
C THR A 103 6.49 16.40 -9.91
N GLN A 104 7.29 16.74 -10.93
CA GLN A 104 7.26 18.04 -11.59
C GLN A 104 7.23 17.88 -13.11
N VAL A 105 6.39 18.69 -13.75
CA VAL A 105 6.32 18.79 -15.20
C VAL A 105 6.75 20.19 -15.61
N HIS A 106 7.92 20.28 -16.23
CA HIS A 106 8.39 21.50 -16.86
C HIS A 106 7.83 21.58 -18.28
N THR A 107 7.09 22.65 -18.57
CA THR A 107 6.51 22.92 -19.89
C THR A 107 7.13 24.18 -20.46
N ALA A 108 7.90 24.06 -21.55
CA ALA A 108 8.38 25.19 -22.35
C ALA A 108 8.06 24.96 -23.84
N GLN A 109 8.02 26.05 -24.63
CA GLN A 109 7.60 26.01 -26.04
C GLN A 109 8.44 25.04 -26.90
N PHE A 110 9.71 24.82 -26.55
CA PHE A 110 10.63 23.99 -27.31
C PHE A 110 11.11 22.72 -26.60
N ASN A 111 10.83 22.58 -25.29
CA ASN A 111 11.25 21.42 -24.51
C ASN A 111 10.29 21.20 -23.33
N ALA A 112 9.71 20.01 -23.24
CA ALA A 112 9.05 19.54 -22.03
C ALA A 112 10.02 18.60 -21.30
N ARG A 113 10.27 18.85 -20.01
CA ARG A 113 11.11 17.99 -19.16
C ARG A 113 10.29 17.52 -17.97
N THR A 114 10.32 16.22 -17.70
CA THR A 114 9.73 15.67 -16.47
C THR A 114 10.86 15.47 -15.47
N ILE A 115 10.73 16.05 -14.29
CA ILE A 115 11.69 15.86 -13.20
C ILE A 115 11.12 14.82 -12.25
N ASP A 116 11.89 13.75 -12.07
CA ASP A 116 11.64 12.70 -11.09
C ASP A 116 12.72 12.83 -10.00
N GLU A 117 12.35 13.41 -8.86
CA GLU A 117 13.27 13.71 -7.77
C GLU A 117 13.91 12.45 -7.18
N GLN A 118 13.18 11.34 -7.11
CA GLN A 118 13.70 10.09 -6.54
C GLN A 118 14.74 9.44 -7.46
N ARG A 119 14.51 9.46 -8.78
CA ARG A 119 15.47 8.98 -9.79
C ARG A 119 16.78 9.75 -9.77
N TYR A 120 16.73 11.05 -9.49
CA TYR A 120 17.89 11.94 -9.52
C TYR A 120 18.75 11.85 -8.25
N ARG A 121 18.14 11.48 -7.11
CA ARG A 121 18.85 11.41 -5.82
C ARG A 121 19.67 10.12 -5.67
N ASN A 122 19.13 8.96 -6.08
CA ASN A 122 19.88 7.70 -6.04
C ASN A 122 19.29 6.60 -6.96
N PRO A 123 19.99 6.18 -8.04
CA PRO A 123 19.49 5.16 -8.96
C PRO A 123 19.45 3.74 -8.37
N VAL A 124 20.17 3.47 -7.26
CA VAL A 124 20.14 2.16 -6.59
C VAL A 124 18.87 2.00 -5.76
N LEU A 125 18.41 3.08 -5.11
CA LEU A 125 17.14 3.07 -4.36
C LEU A 125 15.93 2.88 -5.29
N ALA A 126 16.01 3.36 -6.53
CA ALA A 126 14.97 3.12 -7.55
C ALA A 126 14.80 1.65 -7.98
N LEU A 127 15.72 0.74 -7.60
CA LEU A 127 15.58 -0.71 -7.83
C LEU A 127 14.85 -1.42 -6.69
N PHE A 128 14.78 -0.80 -5.51
CA PHE A 128 14.09 -1.34 -4.34
C PHE A 128 12.81 -0.55 -4.13
N ASP A 129 11.68 -1.15 -4.54
CA ASP A 129 10.38 -0.56 -4.27
C ASP A 129 10.18 -0.41 -2.75
N SER A 130 9.69 0.75 -2.32
CA SER A 130 9.44 1.00 -0.90
C SER A 130 8.40 0.00 -0.38
N PRO A 131 8.61 -0.63 0.79
CA PRO A 131 7.66 -1.61 1.34
C PRO A 131 6.39 -0.90 1.81
N ASP A 132 5.48 -0.61 0.88
CA ASP A 132 4.16 -0.05 1.15
C ASP A 132 3.16 -1.12 1.61
N LEU A 133 1.99 -0.67 2.06
CA LEU A 133 0.94 -1.59 2.49
C LEU A 133 0.44 -2.45 1.32
N GLY A 134 0.52 -1.92 0.09
CA GLY A 134 0.21 -2.66 -1.14
C GLY A 134 1.11 -3.87 -1.35
N TYR A 135 2.42 -3.73 -1.12
CA TYR A 135 3.40 -4.80 -1.19
C TYR A 135 3.10 -5.89 -0.16
N VAL A 136 2.78 -5.50 1.08
CA VAL A 136 2.39 -6.44 2.15
C VAL A 136 1.16 -7.25 1.73
N VAL A 137 0.13 -6.60 1.17
CA VAL A 137 -1.09 -7.28 0.71
C VAL A 137 -0.80 -8.20 -0.49
N ASN A 138 0.00 -7.76 -1.46
CA ASN A 138 0.24 -8.56 -2.67
C ASN A 138 1.14 -9.76 -2.40
N ILE A 139 2.19 -9.62 -1.60
CA ILE A 139 3.21 -10.66 -1.42
C ILE A 139 2.97 -11.46 -0.14
N VAL A 140 2.81 -10.78 1.01
CA VAL A 140 2.76 -11.47 2.31
C VAL A 140 1.40 -12.12 2.52
N VAL A 141 0.30 -11.40 2.26
CA VAL A 141 -1.05 -11.96 2.42
C VAL A 141 -1.29 -13.12 1.45
N SER A 142 -0.76 -13.05 0.22
CA SER A 142 -0.90 -14.15 -0.75
C SER A 142 -0.17 -15.42 -0.31
N LEU A 143 1.05 -15.28 0.21
CA LEU A 143 1.82 -16.42 0.76
C LEU A 143 1.10 -17.02 1.98
N LEU A 144 0.63 -16.18 2.91
CA LEU A 144 -0.10 -16.63 4.08
C LEU A 144 -1.44 -17.27 3.74
N ALA A 145 -2.16 -16.76 2.73
CA ALA A 145 -3.39 -17.35 2.23
C ALA A 145 -3.15 -18.78 1.74
N LEU A 146 -2.09 -19.00 0.96
CA LEU A 146 -1.72 -20.32 0.47
C LEU A 146 -1.38 -21.28 1.62
N MET A 147 -0.61 -20.82 2.61
CA MET A 147 -0.28 -21.60 3.81
C MET A 147 -1.54 -21.98 4.59
N PHE A 148 -2.46 -21.03 4.82
CA PHE A 148 -3.72 -21.27 5.54
C PHE A 148 -4.63 -22.27 4.82
N VAL A 149 -4.77 -22.14 3.49
CA VAL A 149 -5.59 -23.06 2.70
C VAL A 149 -4.99 -24.46 2.71
N PHE A 150 -3.66 -24.57 2.58
CA PHE A 150 -2.96 -25.86 2.66
C PHE A 150 -3.21 -26.53 4.00
N ASP A 151 -3.00 -25.82 5.11
CA ASP A 151 -3.22 -26.35 6.45
C ASP A 151 -4.70 -26.73 6.70
N ALA A 152 -5.65 -25.96 6.18
CA ALA A 152 -7.09 -26.25 6.31
C ALA A 152 -7.53 -27.52 5.56
N ILE A 153 -6.85 -27.89 4.49
CA ILE A 153 -7.14 -29.10 3.70
C ILE A 153 -6.31 -30.29 4.19
N CYS A 154 -4.99 -30.14 4.26
CA CYS A 154 -4.07 -31.21 4.63
C CYS A 154 -4.14 -31.55 6.12
N GLY A 155 -4.29 -30.55 6.99
CA GLY A 155 -4.37 -30.76 8.45
C GLY A 155 -5.58 -31.60 8.86
N GLU A 156 -6.76 -31.36 8.25
CA GLU A 156 -7.93 -32.20 8.52
C GLU A 156 -7.87 -33.57 7.82
N LYS A 157 -7.17 -33.66 6.69
CA LYS A 157 -6.93 -34.95 6.01
C LYS A 157 -6.05 -35.86 6.86
N GLU A 158 -4.98 -35.33 7.46
CA GLU A 158 -4.06 -36.06 8.34
C GLU A 158 -4.70 -36.47 9.66
N ARG A 159 -5.52 -35.59 10.26
CA ARG A 159 -6.26 -35.91 11.49
C ARG A 159 -7.43 -36.87 11.28
N GLY A 160 -7.75 -37.21 10.02
CA GLY A 160 -8.88 -38.06 9.67
C GLY A 160 -10.26 -37.45 9.91
N THR A 161 -10.33 -36.22 10.45
CA THR A 161 -11.58 -35.50 10.71
C THR A 161 -12.37 -35.25 9.43
N LEU A 162 -11.69 -35.02 8.30
CA LEU A 162 -12.36 -34.83 7.02
C LEU A 162 -13.16 -36.08 6.59
N LYS A 163 -12.62 -37.29 6.84
CA LYS A 163 -13.30 -38.56 6.52
C LYS A 163 -14.53 -38.76 7.41
N ILE A 164 -14.43 -38.39 8.69
CA ILE A 164 -15.54 -38.50 9.67
C ILE A 164 -16.68 -37.54 9.32
N VAL A 165 -16.36 -36.30 8.91
CA VAL A 165 -17.38 -35.31 8.51
C VAL A 165 -18.10 -35.75 7.23
N LEU A 166 -17.39 -36.35 6.27
CA LEU A 166 -17.97 -36.87 5.02
C LEU A 166 -18.78 -38.16 5.21
N ALA A 167 -18.54 -38.92 6.29
CA ALA A 167 -19.33 -40.09 6.64
C ALA A 167 -20.70 -39.73 7.25
N ASN A 168 -20.89 -38.46 7.63
CA ASN A 168 -22.14 -37.97 8.22
C ASN A 168 -23.04 -37.32 7.15
N ALA A 169 -24.34 -37.18 7.43
CA ALA A 169 -25.32 -36.64 6.48
C ALA A 169 -25.25 -35.10 6.34
N VAL A 170 -24.08 -34.58 5.96
CA VAL A 170 -23.84 -33.14 5.73
C VAL A 170 -23.62 -32.89 4.24
N PRO A 171 -24.31 -31.92 3.61
CA PRO A 171 -24.13 -31.60 2.20
C PRO A 171 -22.71 -31.09 1.94
N ARG A 172 -22.08 -31.60 0.88
CA ARG A 172 -20.68 -31.30 0.50
C ARG A 172 -20.44 -29.82 0.26
N ASP A 173 -21.42 -29.13 -0.33
CA ASP A 173 -21.34 -27.70 -0.64
C ASP A 173 -21.21 -26.85 0.62
N SER A 174 -21.92 -27.22 1.69
CA SER A 174 -21.83 -26.52 2.99
C SER A 174 -20.47 -26.73 3.66
N ILE A 175 -19.83 -27.87 3.44
CA ILE A 175 -18.47 -28.15 3.96
C ILE A 175 -17.45 -27.27 3.24
N ILE A 176 -17.53 -27.20 1.90
CA ILE A 176 -16.62 -26.41 1.08
C ILE A 176 -16.78 -24.92 1.38
N LEU A 177 -18.02 -24.41 1.41
CA LEU A 177 -18.29 -23.01 1.76
C LEU A 177 -17.86 -22.67 3.18
N GLY A 178 -18.11 -23.56 4.14
CA GLY A 178 -17.67 -23.39 5.53
C GLY A 178 -16.15 -23.26 5.65
N LYS A 179 -15.40 -24.09 4.91
CA LYS A 179 -13.93 -24.02 4.85
C LYS A 179 -13.43 -22.74 4.18
N TRP A 180 -14.03 -22.37 3.06
CA TRP A 180 -13.63 -21.17 2.33
C TRP A 180 -13.86 -19.91 3.17
N ILE A 181 -15.05 -19.75 3.75
CA ILE A 181 -15.39 -18.61 4.61
C ILE A 181 -14.54 -18.62 5.88
N GLY A 182 -14.38 -19.78 6.53
CA GLY A 182 -13.58 -19.91 7.75
C GLY A 182 -12.12 -19.53 7.54
N GLY A 183 -11.50 -20.04 6.46
CA GLY A 183 -10.14 -19.68 6.07
C GLY A 183 -10.00 -18.19 5.73
N PHE A 184 -10.91 -17.66 4.91
CA PHE A 184 -10.93 -16.25 4.52
C PHE A 184 -11.04 -15.31 5.72
N VAL A 185 -12.01 -15.56 6.62
CA VAL A 185 -12.20 -14.76 7.84
C VAL A 185 -10.98 -14.86 8.75
N SER A 186 -10.37 -16.04 8.86
CA SER A 186 -9.20 -16.22 9.74
C SER A 186 -7.95 -15.48 9.25
N LEU A 187 -7.80 -15.31 7.94
CA LEU A 187 -6.70 -14.54 7.35
C LEU A 187 -6.97 -13.03 7.38
N THR A 188 -8.21 -12.62 7.08
CA THR A 188 -8.59 -11.21 7.01
C THR A 188 -8.76 -10.57 8.38
N ALA A 189 -9.22 -11.31 9.40
CA ALA A 189 -9.35 -10.80 10.77
C ALA A 189 -8.06 -10.19 11.35
N PRO A 190 -6.91 -10.88 11.37
CA PRO A 190 -5.68 -10.32 11.94
C PRO A 190 -5.13 -9.15 11.12
N PHE A 191 -5.33 -9.18 9.80
CA PHE A 191 -4.99 -8.07 8.92
C PHE A 191 -5.83 -6.81 9.24
N LEU A 192 -7.15 -6.96 9.35
CA LEU A 192 -8.05 -5.86 9.70
C LEU A 192 -7.79 -5.31 11.11
N VAL A 193 -7.47 -6.17 12.08
CA VAL A 193 -7.10 -5.72 13.43
C VAL A 193 -5.79 -4.93 13.39
N SER A 194 -4.81 -5.37 12.60
CA SER A 194 -3.54 -4.64 12.44
C SER A 194 -3.77 -3.27 11.80
N LEU A 195 -4.58 -3.20 10.74
CA LEU A 195 -4.95 -1.95 10.08
C LEU A 195 -5.76 -1.01 10.98
N ALA A 196 -6.66 -1.55 11.81
CA ALA A 196 -7.43 -0.75 12.76
C ALA A 196 -6.58 -0.22 13.93
N ALA A 197 -5.60 -1.02 14.40
CA ALA A 197 -4.66 -0.58 15.41
C ALA A 197 -3.77 0.57 14.91
N GLU A 198 -3.41 0.50 13.63
CA GLU A 198 -2.63 1.54 12.95
C GLU A 198 -3.41 2.86 12.80
N SER A 199 -4.66 2.83 12.33
CA SER A 199 -5.45 4.06 12.17
C SER A 199 -5.67 4.78 13.50
N ALA A 200 -5.69 4.06 14.62
CA ALA A 200 -5.73 4.63 15.97
C ALA A 200 -4.40 5.25 16.43
N THR A 201 -3.27 4.88 15.82
CA THR A 201 -1.93 5.39 16.17
C THR A 201 -1.57 6.65 15.36
N CYS A 202 -2.21 6.86 14.20
CA CYS A 202 -1.95 7.97 13.29
C CYS A 202 -2.87 9.20 13.50
N ILE A 203 -3.92 9.09 14.33
CA ILE A 203 -4.83 10.19 14.75
C ILE A 203 -4.36 10.76 16.08
#